data_AF-A0A9E1UPA2-F1
#
_entry.id   AF-A0A9E1UPA2-F1
#
_cell.length_a   1.000
_cell.length_b   1.000
_cell.length_c   1.000
_cell.angle_alpha   90.00
_cell.angle_beta   90.00
_cell.angle_gamma   90.00
#
_symmetry.space_group_name_H-M   'P 1'
#
loop_
_entity.id
_entity.type
_entity.pdbx_description
1 polymer ?
#
loop_
_entity_poly.entity_id
_entity_poly.type
_entity_poly.pdbx_seq_one_letter_code
_entity_poly.pdbx_strand_id
1 'polypeptide(L)'
;MKALHANLLMVCSAIGLSHILVVVATVFPALYSGTYRIARVEAEDFMLAPARFAVHHTWLFVVFLGIVALIFVLRNLSSSENVGNMLVCGLCLQGLIVWSAAFCFCYDAFTGDMSLHRGPEFEFGTFLTAYFGVFPATLLALLAPITAVTLSGAWRRTGGADTDS
;
A
#
# COMPACT_ATOMS: atom_id res chain seq x y z
N MET A 1 -8.49 20.31 19.89
CA MET A 1 -7.08 20.26 19.40
C MET A 1 -6.65 18.88 18.88
N LYS A 2 -7.02 17.74 19.48
CA LYS A 2 -6.55 16.40 19.06
C LYS A 2 -6.99 15.97 17.64
N ALA A 3 -8.22 16.26 17.23
CA ALA A 3 -8.74 15.89 15.90
C ALA A 3 -8.06 16.62 14.72
N LEU A 4 -7.75 17.91 14.89
CA LEU A 4 -7.07 18.70 13.85
C LEU A 4 -5.67 18.15 13.55
N HIS A 5 -4.90 17.81 14.59
CA HIS A 5 -3.57 17.22 14.42
C HIS A 5 -3.63 15.85 13.74
N ALA A 6 -4.61 15.01 14.08
CA ALA A 6 -4.79 13.71 13.42
C ALA A 6 -5.17 13.85 11.94
N ASN A 7 -6.06 14.81 11.60
CA ASN A 7 -6.42 15.10 10.22
C ASN A 7 -5.22 15.62 9.41
N LEU A 8 -4.43 16.53 9.99
CA LEU A 8 -3.21 17.03 9.36
C LEU A 8 -2.21 15.90 9.10
N LEU A 9 -1.97 15.03 10.09
CA LEU A 9 -1.08 13.87 9.93
C LEU A 9 -1.53 12.95 8.79
N MET A 10 -2.83 12.67 8.67
CA MET A 10 -3.38 11.81 7.61
C MET A 10 -3.28 12.41 6.21
N VAL A 11 -3.45 13.73 6.10
CA VAL A 11 -3.27 14.43 4.82
C VAL A 11 -1.80 14.46 4.45
N CYS A 12 -0.91 14.79 5.39
CA CYS A 12 0.54 14.77 5.16
C CYS A 12 1.05 13.37 4.77
N SER A 13 0.57 12.31 5.42
CA SER A 13 0.94 10.94 5.07
C SER A 13 0.44 10.56 3.67
N ALA A 14 -0.81 10.90 3.33
CA ALA A 14 -1.36 10.64 2.01
C ALA A 14 -0.56 11.33 0.90
N ILE A 15 -0.16 12.59 1.11
CA ILE A 15 0.68 13.35 0.17
C ILE A 15 2.06 12.70 0.03
N GLY A 16 2.71 12.38 1.16
CA GLY A 16 4.04 11.76 1.15
C GLY A 16 4.04 10.41 0.43
N LEU A 17 3.07 9.55 0.72
CA LEU A 17 2.92 8.24 0.09
C LEU A 17 2.55 8.35 -1.39
N SER A 18 1.70 9.31 -1.76
CA SER A 18 1.38 9.59 -3.17
C SER A 18 2.63 10.02 -3.95
N HIS A 19 3.47 10.86 -3.34
CA HIS A 19 4.72 11.27 -3.96
C HIS A 19 5.69 10.09 -4.14
N ILE A 20 5.82 9.23 -3.13
CA ILE A 20 6.63 8.00 -3.22
C ILE A 20 6.14 7.13 -4.38
N LEU A 21 4.83 6.94 -4.54
CA LEU A 21 4.29 6.13 -5.64
C LEU A 21 4.64 6.71 -7.02
N VAL A 22 4.52 8.02 -7.20
CA VAL A 22 4.89 8.69 -8.46
C VAL A 22 6.40 8.57 -8.72
N VAL A 23 7.24 8.73 -7.70
CA VAL A 23 8.68 8.56 -7.82
C VAL A 23 9.02 7.13 -8.21
N VAL A 24 8.45 6.13 -7.53
CA VAL A 24 8.70 4.72 -7.86
C VAL A 24 8.25 4.42 -9.28
N ALA A 25 7.06 4.82 -9.68
CA ALA A 25 6.54 4.58 -11.03
C ALA A 25 7.38 5.23 -12.15
N THR A 26 8.02 6.37 -11.88
CA THR A 26 8.87 7.05 -12.86
C THR A 26 10.28 6.46 -12.94
N VAL A 27 10.79 5.97 -11.81
CA VAL A 27 12.11 5.33 -11.69
C VAL A 27 12.09 3.91 -12.26
N PHE A 28 11.00 3.17 -12.08
CA PHE A 28 10.93 1.75 -12.45
C PHE A 28 11.21 1.47 -13.94
N PRO A 29 10.61 2.20 -14.91
CA PRO A 29 10.94 2.04 -16.33
C PRO A 29 12.39 2.39 -16.66
N ALA A 30 12.98 3.34 -15.94
CA ALA A 30 14.39 3.71 -16.13
C ALA A 30 15.34 2.60 -15.64
N LEU A 31 14.99 1.93 -14.53
CA LEU A 31 15.72 0.74 -14.06
C LEU A 31 15.64 -0.40 -15.08
N TYR A 32 14.47 -0.65 -15.67
CA TYR A 32 14.30 -1.63 -16.74
C TYR A 32 15.16 -1.30 -17.96
N SER A 33 15.08 -0.07 -18.46
CA SER A 33 15.91 0.39 -19.59
C SER A 33 17.41 0.20 -19.33
N GLY A 34 17.88 0.50 -18.11
CA GLY A 34 19.27 0.30 -17.71
C GLY A 34 19.69 -1.17 -17.62
N THR A 35 18.88 -2.00 -16.96
CA THR A 35 19.18 -3.42 -16.72
C THR A 35 19.19 -4.24 -18.02
N TYR A 36 18.23 -4.01 -18.90
CA TYR A 36 18.10 -4.75 -20.17
C TYR A 36 18.79 -4.09 -21.35
N ARG A 37 19.35 -2.88 -21.18
CA ARG A 37 19.98 -2.08 -22.25
C ARG A 37 19.04 -1.83 -23.44
N ILE A 38 17.75 -1.66 -23.16
CA ILE A 38 16.70 -1.33 -24.13
C ILE A 38 16.33 0.15 -24.07
N ALA A 39 15.71 0.68 -25.12
CA ALA A 39 15.22 2.06 -25.09
C ALA A 39 14.12 2.22 -24.01
N ARG A 40 14.06 3.38 -23.35
CA ARG A 40 13.06 3.63 -22.29
C ARG A 40 11.62 3.48 -22.78
N VAL A 41 11.37 3.78 -24.05
CA VAL A 41 10.05 3.64 -24.69
C VAL A 41 9.67 2.17 -24.85
N GLU A 42 10.65 1.29 -25.05
CA GLU A 42 10.44 -0.16 -25.17
C GLU A 42 10.31 -0.79 -23.77
N ALA A 43 10.90 -0.20 -22.73
CA ALA A 43 10.91 -0.76 -21.38
C ALA A 43 9.50 -1.06 -20.82
N GLU A 44 8.50 -0.23 -21.11
CA GLU A 44 7.12 -0.46 -20.70
C GLU A 44 6.52 -1.70 -21.38
N ASP A 45 6.90 -1.97 -22.63
CA ASP A 45 6.44 -3.13 -23.40
C ASP A 45 7.09 -4.45 -22.97
N PHE A 46 8.21 -4.38 -22.26
CA PHE A 46 8.86 -5.55 -21.65
C PHE A 46 8.40 -5.84 -20.21
N MET A 47 7.71 -4.91 -19.55
CA MET A 47 7.17 -5.13 -18.20
C MET A 47 5.99 -6.12 -18.20
N LEU A 48 5.95 -7.00 -17.19
CA LEU A 48 4.81 -7.88 -16.98
C LEU A 48 3.55 -7.08 -16.60
N ALA A 49 2.38 -7.66 -16.88
CA ALA A 49 1.07 -7.03 -16.68
C ALA A 49 0.86 -6.31 -15.33
N PRO A 50 1.22 -6.87 -14.15
CA PRO A 50 0.99 -6.19 -12.87
C PRO A 50 1.87 -4.95 -12.67
N ALA A 51 3.13 -4.96 -13.09
CA ALA A 51 4.01 -3.80 -13.01
C ALA A 51 3.66 -2.74 -14.07
N ARG A 52 3.35 -3.17 -15.30
CA ARG A 52 2.88 -2.27 -16.36
C ARG A 52 1.62 -1.52 -15.94
N PHE A 53 0.66 -2.24 -15.35
CA PHE A 53 -0.55 -1.64 -14.80
C PHE A 53 -0.21 -0.60 -13.71
N ALA A 54 0.68 -0.95 -12.79
CA ALA A 54 1.10 -0.06 -11.71
C ALA A 54 1.76 1.22 -12.23
N VAL A 55 2.65 1.13 -13.23
CA VAL A 55 3.29 2.29 -13.88
C VAL A 55 2.25 3.16 -14.59
N HIS A 56 1.47 2.56 -15.51
CA HIS A 56 0.55 3.29 -16.37
C HIS A 56 -0.62 3.93 -15.59
N HIS A 57 -1.08 3.23 -14.55
CA HIS A 57 -2.21 3.67 -13.72
C HIS A 57 -1.78 4.12 -12.32
N THR A 58 -0.55 4.63 -12.15
CA THR A 58 -0.06 5.15 -10.86
C THR A 58 -1.02 6.16 -10.22
N TRP A 59 -1.67 6.98 -11.05
CA TRP A 59 -2.66 7.97 -10.61
C TRP A 59 -3.85 7.36 -9.86
N LEU A 60 -4.23 6.10 -10.16
CA LEU A 60 -5.31 5.41 -9.43
C LEU A 60 -4.94 5.24 -7.95
N PHE A 61 -3.68 4.90 -7.66
CA PHE A 61 -3.21 4.74 -6.27
C PHE A 61 -3.21 6.08 -5.53
N VAL A 62 -2.83 7.18 -6.20
CA VAL A 62 -2.88 8.54 -5.65
C VAL A 62 -4.32 8.96 -5.33
N VAL A 63 -5.25 8.73 -6.28
CA VAL A 63 -6.68 9.01 -6.07
C VAL A 63 -7.21 8.18 -4.91
N PHE A 64 -6.85 6.91 -4.83
CA PHE A 64 -7.30 6.02 -3.77
C PHE A 64 -6.78 6.44 -2.39
N LEU A 65 -5.51 6.87 -2.28
CA LEU A 65 -4.96 7.48 -1.06
C LEU A 65 -5.71 8.77 -0.67
N GLY A 66 -6.04 9.60 -1.65
CA GLY A 66 -6.85 10.81 -1.45
C GLY A 66 -8.24 10.51 -0.91
N ILE A 67 -8.90 9.49 -1.44
CA ILE A 67 -10.21 9.02 -0.96
C ILE A 67 -10.11 8.53 0.49
N VAL A 68 -9.09 7.72 0.82
CA VAL A 68 -8.88 7.24 2.20
C VAL A 68 -8.67 8.40 3.16
N ALA A 69 -7.84 9.38 2.79
CA ALA A 69 -7.62 10.57 3.60
C ALA A 69 -8.90 11.42 3.76
N LEU A 70 -9.68 11.59 2.69
CA LEU A 70 -10.94 12.34 2.73
C LEU A 70 -11.98 11.67 3.62
N ILE A 71 -12.19 10.35 3.47
CA ILE A 71 -13.11 9.58 4.33
C ILE A 71 -12.73 9.77 5.80
N PHE A 72 -11.43 9.72 6.09
CA PHE A 72 -10.92 9.93 7.43
C PHE A 72 -11.23 11.33 7.97
N VAL A 73 -10.94 12.37 7.19
CA VAL A 73 -11.23 13.77 7.58
C VAL A 73 -12.73 13.94 7.86
N LEU A 74 -13.59 13.47 6.95
CA LEU A 74 -15.04 13.57 7.10
C LEU A 74 -15.56 12.84 8.34
N ARG A 75 -15.02 11.65 8.65
CA ARG A 75 -15.40 10.89 9.85
C ARG A 75 -14.99 11.59 11.14
N ASN A 76 -13.78 12.14 11.20
CA ASN A 76 -13.27 12.81 12.40
C ASN A 76 -13.85 14.21 12.62
N LEU A 77 -14.51 14.81 11.62
CA LEU A 77 -15.30 16.03 11.82
C LEU A 77 -16.54 15.77 12.69
N SER A 78 -17.07 14.54 12.69
CA SER A 78 -18.35 14.20 13.33
C SER A 78 -18.25 13.69 14.77
N SER A 79 -17.11 13.12 15.21
CA SER A 79 -16.90 12.71 16.60
C SER A 79 -15.42 12.50 16.92
N SER A 80 -14.99 12.94 18.12
CA SER A 80 -13.60 12.82 18.58
C SER A 80 -13.31 11.52 19.34
N GLU A 81 -14.31 10.68 19.60
CA GLU A 81 -14.19 9.60 20.59
C GLU A 81 -13.33 8.40 20.13
N ASN A 82 -12.97 8.30 18.85
CA ASN A 82 -12.17 7.18 18.32
C ASN A 82 -11.05 7.61 17.35
N VAL A 83 -10.61 8.88 17.43
CA VAL A 83 -9.65 9.48 16.49
C VAL A 83 -8.36 8.66 16.39
N GLY A 84 -7.84 8.14 17.51
CA GLY A 84 -6.60 7.35 17.54
C GLY A 84 -6.71 6.02 16.78
N ASN A 85 -7.79 5.26 17.02
CA ASN A 85 -8.02 3.98 16.34
C ASN A 85 -8.27 4.17 14.85
N MET A 86 -9.04 5.20 14.49
CA MET A 86 -9.24 5.53 13.08
C MET A 86 -7.91 5.93 12.43
N LEU A 87 -7.06 6.70 13.12
CA LEU A 87 -5.79 7.23 12.57
C LEU A 87 -4.87 6.06 12.21
N VAL A 88 -4.74 5.11 13.13
CA VAL A 88 -3.97 3.89 12.91
C VAL A 88 -4.53 3.11 11.71
N CYS A 89 -5.85 2.86 11.65
CA CYS A 89 -6.46 2.17 10.51
C CYS A 89 -6.24 2.89 9.18
N GLY A 90 -6.36 4.22 9.17
CA GLY A 90 -6.14 5.05 7.99
C GLY A 90 -4.71 4.94 7.48
N LEU A 91 -3.71 5.07 8.36
CA LEU A 91 -2.30 4.91 8.01
C LEU A 91 -2.00 3.49 7.52
N CYS A 92 -2.58 2.47 8.13
CA CYS A 92 -2.41 1.08 7.68
C CYS A 92 -3.04 0.82 6.31
N LEU A 93 -4.22 1.38 6.03
CA LEU A 93 -4.83 1.33 4.70
C LEU A 93 -3.96 2.03 3.64
N GLN A 94 -3.44 3.21 3.96
CA GLN A 94 -2.49 3.91 3.09
C GLN A 94 -1.22 3.08 2.85
N GLY A 95 -0.69 2.46 3.90
CA GLY A 95 0.45 1.54 3.84
C GLY A 95 0.17 0.31 2.97
N LEU A 96 -1.04 -0.28 3.03
CA LEU A 96 -1.42 -1.42 2.19
C LEU A 96 -1.44 -1.07 0.70
N ILE A 97 -1.86 0.14 0.36
CA ILE A 97 -1.90 0.62 -1.02
C ILE A 97 -0.47 0.73 -1.57
N VAL A 98 0.45 1.32 -0.79
CA VAL A 98 1.87 1.42 -1.17
C VAL A 98 2.55 0.06 -1.19
N TRP A 99 2.25 -0.80 -0.20
CA TRP A 99 2.74 -2.17 -0.15
C TRP A 99 2.32 -2.95 -1.40
N SER A 100 1.07 -2.82 -1.84
CA SER A 100 0.55 -3.51 -3.03
C SER A 100 1.28 -3.06 -4.29
N ALA A 101 1.51 -1.75 -4.45
CA ALA A 101 2.30 -1.22 -5.56
C ALA A 101 3.75 -1.74 -5.54
N ALA A 102 4.41 -1.67 -4.37
CA ALA A 102 5.76 -2.19 -4.18
C ALA A 102 5.85 -3.70 -4.45
N PHE A 103 4.84 -4.47 -4.02
CA PHE A 103 4.75 -5.90 -4.32
C PHE A 103 4.65 -6.14 -5.83
N CYS A 104 3.79 -5.41 -6.57
CA CYS A 104 3.69 -5.55 -8.02
C CYS A 104 5.04 -5.28 -8.71
N PHE A 105 5.76 -4.23 -8.27
CA PHE A 105 7.08 -3.90 -8.81
C PHE A 105 8.11 -4.98 -8.50
N CYS A 106 8.24 -5.40 -7.23
CA CYS A 106 9.20 -6.43 -6.85
C CYS A 106 8.86 -7.80 -7.46
N TYR A 107 7.59 -8.16 -7.53
CA TYR A 107 7.15 -9.40 -8.17
C TYR A 107 7.64 -9.47 -9.63
N ASP A 108 7.52 -8.39 -10.40
CA ASP A 108 8.02 -8.34 -11.78
C ASP A 108 9.56 -8.44 -11.85
N ALA A 109 10.30 -7.79 -10.94
CA ALA A 109 11.75 -7.96 -10.88
C ALA A 109 12.20 -9.41 -10.60
N PHE A 110 11.34 -10.22 -9.97
CA PHE A 110 11.60 -11.62 -9.63
C PHE A 110 11.02 -12.64 -10.61
N THR A 111 9.99 -12.27 -11.36
CA THR A 111 9.22 -13.17 -12.23
C THR A 111 9.40 -12.86 -13.71
N GLY A 112 9.82 -11.63 -14.02
CA GLY A 112 10.16 -11.18 -15.37
C GLY A 112 11.60 -11.51 -15.73
N ASP A 113 11.99 -11.16 -16.96
CA ASP A 113 13.28 -11.51 -17.57
C ASP A 113 14.53 -10.93 -16.84
N MET A 114 14.35 -10.25 -15.68
CA MET A 114 15.39 -9.61 -14.88
C MET A 114 16.20 -10.65 -14.12
N SER A 115 15.77 -11.92 -14.13
CA SER A 115 16.59 -13.09 -13.84
C SER A 115 17.65 -13.27 -14.94
N LEU A 116 18.54 -12.30 -15.12
CA LEU A 116 19.60 -12.25 -16.13
C LEU A 116 20.58 -13.46 -16.10
N HIS A 117 20.37 -14.47 -15.27
CA HIS A 117 21.20 -15.68 -15.15
C HIS A 117 20.42 -17.00 -15.26
N ARG A 118 19.07 -17.01 -15.30
CA ARG A 118 18.25 -18.22 -15.52
C ARG A 118 16.99 -17.83 -16.29
N GLY A 119 16.62 -18.62 -17.29
CA GLY A 119 15.42 -18.41 -18.11
C GLY A 119 14.10 -18.36 -17.30
N PRO A 120 12.94 -18.35 -17.97
CA PRO A 120 11.63 -17.93 -17.45
C PRO A 120 10.98 -18.86 -16.40
N GLU A 121 11.76 -19.60 -15.62
CA GLU A 121 11.26 -20.32 -14.47
C GLU A 121 11.29 -19.40 -13.25
N PHE A 122 10.14 -18.82 -12.94
CA PHE A 122 9.89 -18.17 -11.66
C PHE A 122 10.23 -19.13 -10.52
N GLU A 123 11.41 -18.97 -9.92
CA GLU A 123 11.80 -19.72 -8.73
C GLU A 123 11.12 -19.09 -7.52
N PHE A 124 9.88 -19.50 -7.27
CA PHE A 124 9.12 -19.13 -6.08
C PHE A 124 9.99 -19.31 -4.81
N GLY A 125 10.79 -20.37 -4.71
CA GLY A 125 11.73 -20.59 -3.60
C GLY A 125 12.80 -19.50 -3.41
N THR A 126 13.26 -18.86 -4.49
CA THR A 126 14.28 -17.80 -4.47
C THR A 126 13.65 -16.44 -4.13
N PHE A 127 12.45 -16.17 -4.66
CA PHE A 127 11.63 -15.02 -4.24
C PHE A 127 11.29 -15.08 -2.76
N LEU A 128 10.88 -16.28 -2.32
CA LEU A 128 10.67 -16.57 -0.91
C LEU A 128 11.99 -16.34 -0.17
N THR A 129 13.07 -17.08 -0.37
CA THR A 129 14.31 -16.88 0.43
C THR A 129 14.91 -15.46 0.44
N ALA A 130 14.81 -14.68 -0.64
CA ALA A 130 15.35 -13.31 -0.70
C ALA A 130 14.51 -12.27 0.08
N TYR A 131 13.17 -12.43 0.13
CA TYR A 131 12.27 -11.46 0.75
C TYR A 131 11.19 -12.10 1.65
N PHE A 132 11.38 -13.38 2.07
CA PHE A 132 10.37 -14.26 2.69
C PHE A 132 9.76 -13.69 3.95
N GLY A 133 10.53 -12.90 4.68
CA GLY A 133 10.06 -12.25 5.89
C GLY A 133 9.38 -10.93 5.57
N VAL A 134 9.92 -10.15 4.64
CA VAL A 134 9.61 -8.71 4.56
C VAL A 134 8.19 -8.50 4.04
N PHE A 135 7.81 -9.10 2.92
CA PHE A 135 6.46 -8.87 2.35
C PHE A 135 5.34 -9.44 3.23
N PRO A 136 5.39 -10.71 3.68
CA PRO A 136 4.36 -11.24 4.58
C PRO A 136 4.34 -10.56 5.95
N ALA A 137 5.50 -10.26 6.55
CA ALA A 137 5.54 -9.61 7.86
C ALA A 137 5.06 -8.16 7.80
N THR A 138 5.40 -7.40 6.76
CA THR A 138 4.88 -6.04 6.57
C THR A 138 3.39 -6.04 6.26
N LEU A 139 2.90 -7.00 5.47
CA LEU A 139 1.46 -7.19 5.26
C LEU A 139 0.73 -7.48 6.58
N LEU A 140 1.25 -8.41 7.39
CA LEU A 140 0.69 -8.72 8.70
C LEU A 140 0.74 -7.54 9.66
N ALA A 141 1.84 -6.78 9.67
CA ALA A 141 1.99 -5.57 10.49
C ALA A 141 0.98 -4.49 10.10
N LEU A 142 0.57 -4.43 8.82
CA LEU A 142 -0.48 -3.52 8.34
C LEU A 142 -1.90 -4.04 8.65
N LEU A 143 -2.13 -5.35 8.56
CA LEU A 143 -3.45 -5.96 8.79
C LEU A 143 -3.81 -6.14 10.27
N ALA A 144 -2.83 -6.45 11.13
CA ALA A 144 -3.03 -6.66 12.57
C ALA A 144 -3.76 -5.49 13.27
N PRO A 145 -3.34 -4.22 13.11
CA PRO A 145 -4.05 -3.10 13.72
C PRO A 145 -5.43 -2.87 13.13
N ILE A 146 -5.62 -3.08 11.83
CA ILE A 146 -6.95 -2.96 11.18
C ILE A 146 -7.91 -3.99 11.78
N THR A 147 -7.49 -5.24 11.88
CA THR A 147 -8.29 -6.33 12.46
C THR A 147 -8.58 -6.12 13.94
N ALA A 148 -7.61 -5.63 14.72
CA ALA A 148 -7.82 -5.31 16.13
C ALA A 148 -8.88 -4.21 16.33
N VAL A 149 -8.85 -3.16 15.50
CA VAL A 149 -9.83 -2.07 15.57
C VAL A 149 -11.22 -2.51 15.09
N THR A 150 -11.31 -3.32 14.04
CA THR A 150 -12.62 -3.81 13.56
C THR A 150 -13.27 -4.78 14.55
N LEU A 151 -12.50 -5.67 15.17
CA LEU A 151 -13.00 -6.61 16.17
C LEU A 151 -13.43 -5.91 17.46
N SER A 152 -12.67 -4.92 17.94
CA SER A 152 -13.05 -4.14 19.14
C SER A 152 -14.30 -3.28 18.91
N GLY A 153 -14.51 -2.77 17.69
CA GLY A 153 -15.73 -2.05 17.31
C GLY A 153 -16.97 -2.94 17.17
N ALA A 154 -16.79 -4.18 16.69
CA ALA A 154 -17.87 -5.17 16.62
C ALA A 154 -18.32 -5.62 18.03
N TRP A 155 -17.37 -5.80 18.95
CA TRP A 155 -17.66 -6.23 20.31
C TRP A 155 -18.40 -5.17 21.15
N ARG A 156 -18.13 -3.88 20.90
CA ARG A 156 -18.86 -2.77 21.56
C ARG A 156 -20.35 -2.71 21.19
N ARG A 157 -20.76 -3.26 20.04
CA ARG A 157 -22.17 -3.26 19.61
C ARG A 157 -22.96 -4.46 20.10
N THR A 158 -22.30 -5.56 20.49
CA THR A 158 -22.97 -6.76 20.99
C THR A 158 -23.09 -6.82 22.51
N GLY A 159 -22.45 -5.91 23.25
CA GLY A 159 -22.53 -5.82 24.73
C GLY A 159 -23.39 -4.68 25.28
N GLY A 160 -24.23 -4.05 24.46
CA GLY A 160 -25.07 -2.90 24.84
C GLY A 160 -26.58 -3.16 24.74
N ALA A 161 -26.99 -4.43 24.67
CA ALA A 161 -28.35 -4.85 25.00
C ALA A 161 -28.25 -5.61 26.33
N ASP A 162 -29.14 -5.28 27.26
CA ASP A 162 -29.24 -5.82 28.63
C ASP A 162 -28.30 -5.16 29.65
N THR A 163 -28.76 -4.06 30.25
CA THR A 163 -29.35 -4.04 31.61
C THR A 163 -29.46 -2.60 32.09
N ASP A 164 -30.58 -1.94 31.81
CA ASP A 164 -31.07 -0.86 32.66
C ASP A 164 -32.49 -1.27 33.08
N SER A 165 -32.53 -1.88 34.25
CA SER A 165 -33.70 -2.11 35.10
C SER A 165 -34.15 -0.83 35.77
#